data_AF-A0A6G4VHK8-F1
#
_entry.id   AF-A0A6G4VHK8-F1
#
_cell.length_a   1.000
_cell.length_b   1.000
_cell.length_c   1.000
_cell.angle_alpha   90.00
_cell.angle_beta   90.00
_cell.angle_gamma   90.00
#
_symmetry.space_group_name_H-M   'P 1'
#
loop_
_entity.id
_entity.type
_entity.pdbx_description
1 polymer ?
#
loop_
_entity_poly.entity_id
_entity_poly.type
_entity_poly.pdbx_seq_one_letter_code
_entity_poly.pdbx_strand_id
1 'polypeptide(L)'
;MNLLDNGLRGYTDPSYGGWGGRNGPDTDPSGQSSTNRAASRWFGAAQLDFAARLKWTVTPKHSKVNHEPTVEVTGPLNRTVARGQSVVLNGLSHDPDGDRLTSTWWEYSDADTYPGTVALTQTSQARRQIAKLNVPQDAVPGQTIHLILQTTDNGSPALTSYQRVVLTVKG
;
A
#
# COMPACT_ATOMS: atom_id res chain seq x y z
N MET A 1 -4.09 -4.27 -14.14
CA MET A 1 -3.94 -2.82 -13.92
C MET A 1 -2.75 -2.49 -13.01
N ASN A 2 -1.54 -2.94 -13.35
CA ASN A 2 -0.34 -2.63 -12.54
C ASN A 2 0.40 -1.36 -13.00
N LEU A 3 -0.01 -0.78 -14.13
CA LEU A 3 0.61 0.39 -14.74
C LEU A 3 0.04 1.73 -14.23
N LEU A 4 -1.08 1.69 -13.50
CA LEU A 4 -1.58 2.89 -12.80
C LEU A 4 -0.70 3.15 -11.59
N ASP A 5 -0.17 4.35 -11.48
CA ASP A 5 0.61 4.75 -10.32
C ASP A 5 -0.32 5.14 -9.17
N ASN A 6 -0.75 4.12 -8.43
CA ASN A 6 -1.49 4.26 -7.18
C ASN A 6 -0.57 4.07 -5.96
N GLY A 7 0.75 4.04 -6.17
CA GLY A 7 1.78 3.82 -5.15
C GLY A 7 1.91 2.39 -4.59
N LEU A 8 1.16 1.41 -5.12
CA LEU A 8 1.43 -0.02 -4.88
C LEU A 8 2.69 -0.50 -5.59
N ARG A 9 3.19 0.22 -6.60
CA ARG A 9 4.40 -0.12 -7.35
C ARG A 9 4.34 -1.51 -8.03
N GLY A 10 3.15 -1.97 -8.41
CA GLY A 10 2.98 -3.28 -9.05
C GLY A 10 3.65 -3.42 -10.42
N TYR A 11 4.05 -2.30 -11.04
CA TYR A 11 4.83 -2.30 -12.29
C TYR A 11 6.33 -2.50 -12.08
N THR A 12 6.86 -2.28 -10.87
CA THR A 12 8.32 -2.32 -10.65
C THR A 12 8.86 -3.74 -10.59
N ASP A 13 8.05 -4.67 -10.08
CA ASP A 13 8.37 -6.09 -9.99
C ASP A 13 7.05 -6.87 -10.00
N PRO A 14 6.92 -7.91 -10.84
CA PRO A 14 5.67 -8.65 -10.96
C PRO A 14 5.26 -9.37 -9.66
N SER A 15 6.19 -9.68 -8.76
CA SER A 15 5.90 -10.31 -7.46
C SER A 15 5.25 -9.36 -6.45
N TYR A 16 5.41 -8.04 -6.63
CA TYR A 16 4.94 -7.05 -5.66
C TYR A 16 3.41 -7.00 -5.59
N GLY A 17 2.76 -7.20 -6.72
CA GLY A 17 1.32 -7.07 -6.83
C GLY A 17 0.81 -5.64 -6.86
N GLY A 18 -0.36 -5.49 -7.46
CA GLY A 18 -1.10 -4.25 -7.55
C GLY A 18 -2.53 -4.56 -7.97
N TRP A 19 -3.26 -3.55 -8.45
CA TRP A 19 -4.65 -3.74 -8.90
C TRP A 19 -4.81 -4.76 -10.04
N GLY A 20 -3.74 -5.11 -10.75
CA GLY A 20 -3.72 -6.18 -11.74
C GLY A 20 -3.39 -7.57 -11.21
N GLY A 21 -3.20 -7.73 -9.90
CA GLY A 21 -2.64 -8.95 -9.32
C GLY A 21 -1.12 -8.95 -9.30
N ARG A 22 -0.56 -10.10 -8.94
CA ARG A 22 0.88 -10.37 -8.84
C ARG A 22 1.22 -11.71 -9.47
N ASN A 23 2.51 -11.90 -9.76
CA ASN A 23 3.09 -13.18 -10.11
C ASN A 23 3.63 -13.88 -8.87
N GLY A 24 2.82 -14.72 -8.25
CA GLY A 24 3.19 -15.53 -7.09
C GLY A 24 1.98 -16.20 -6.42
N PRO A 25 2.20 -17.14 -5.49
CA PRO A 25 1.13 -17.92 -4.87
C PRO A 25 0.42 -17.11 -3.77
N ASP A 26 -0.83 -16.73 -3.98
CA ASP A 26 -1.65 -16.07 -2.95
C ASP A 26 -2.42 -17.07 -2.10
N THR A 27 -2.64 -16.75 -0.83
CA THR A 27 -3.43 -17.57 0.10
C THR A 27 -4.67 -16.81 0.54
N ASP A 28 -5.87 -17.39 0.45
CA ASP A 28 -7.11 -16.74 0.88
C ASP A 28 -7.25 -16.65 2.42
N PRO A 29 -8.25 -15.93 2.96
CA PRO A 29 -8.46 -15.84 4.40
C PRO A 29 -8.70 -17.20 5.10
N SER A 30 -8.99 -18.27 4.35
CA SER A 30 -9.15 -19.63 4.87
C SER A 30 -7.85 -20.45 4.85
N GLY A 31 -6.74 -19.87 4.38
CA GLY A 31 -5.45 -20.54 4.29
C GLY A 31 -5.24 -21.35 3.00
N GLN A 32 -6.12 -21.22 2.00
CA GLN A 32 -6.01 -21.96 0.75
C GLN A 32 -5.34 -21.15 -0.37
N SER A 33 -4.54 -21.84 -1.20
CA SER A 33 -3.97 -21.22 -2.40
C SER A 33 -5.08 -20.69 -3.32
N SER A 34 -5.01 -19.42 -3.71
CA SER A 34 -6.04 -18.73 -4.46
C SER A 34 -5.43 -17.93 -5.60
N THR A 35 -5.68 -18.35 -6.84
CA THR A 35 -5.29 -17.60 -8.04
C THR A 35 -6.10 -16.31 -8.23
N ASN A 36 -7.27 -16.21 -7.59
CA ASN A 36 -8.18 -15.06 -7.74
C ASN A 36 -7.89 -13.93 -6.73
N ARG A 37 -7.27 -14.26 -5.58
CA ARG A 37 -7.02 -13.27 -4.52
C ARG A 37 -6.03 -12.19 -4.92
N ALA A 38 -5.09 -12.51 -5.81
CA ALA A 38 -4.08 -11.60 -6.33
C ALA A 38 -4.70 -10.25 -6.74
N ALA A 39 -5.80 -10.29 -7.50
CA ALA A 39 -6.48 -9.11 -8.00
C ALA A 39 -7.74 -8.74 -7.20
N SER A 40 -8.49 -9.73 -6.68
CA SER A 40 -9.81 -9.46 -6.09
C SER A 40 -9.77 -8.56 -4.85
N ARG A 41 -8.69 -8.63 -4.05
CA ARG A 41 -8.50 -7.75 -2.88
C ARG A 41 -8.42 -6.26 -3.22
N TRP A 42 -8.08 -5.94 -4.47
CA TRP A 42 -7.92 -4.59 -4.98
C TRP A 42 -9.12 -4.10 -5.79
N PHE A 43 -10.01 -5.02 -6.15
CA PHE A 43 -11.01 -4.79 -7.17
C PHE A 43 -11.98 -3.66 -6.82
N GLY A 44 -12.35 -3.53 -5.53
CA GLY A 44 -13.19 -2.43 -5.05
C GLY A 44 -12.55 -1.05 -5.29
N ALA A 45 -11.30 -0.84 -4.85
CA ALA A 45 -10.59 0.41 -5.06
C ALA A 45 -10.40 0.73 -6.55
N ALA A 46 -10.04 -0.29 -7.34
CA ALA A 46 -9.90 -0.21 -8.79
C ALA A 46 -11.20 0.23 -9.50
N GLN A 47 -12.35 -0.32 -9.11
CA GLN A 47 -13.64 0.06 -9.71
C GLN A 47 -14.06 1.48 -9.34
N LEU A 48 -13.84 1.90 -8.09
CA LEU A 48 -14.17 3.24 -7.63
C LEU A 48 -13.30 4.30 -8.34
N ASP A 49 -12.02 4.03 -8.51
CA ASP A 49 -11.10 4.88 -9.31
C ASP A 49 -11.55 4.96 -10.78
N PHE A 50 -11.88 3.82 -11.40
CA PHE A 50 -12.40 3.82 -12.77
C PHE A 50 -13.69 4.64 -12.90
N ALA A 51 -14.63 4.49 -11.96
CA ALA A 51 -15.87 5.26 -11.95
C ALA A 51 -15.63 6.76 -11.78
N ALA A 52 -14.69 7.17 -10.91
CA ALA A 52 -14.30 8.57 -10.77
C ALA A 52 -13.73 9.12 -12.07
N ARG A 53 -12.79 8.40 -12.70
CA ARG A 53 -12.18 8.81 -13.97
C ARG A 53 -13.21 8.98 -15.09
N LEU A 54 -14.21 8.11 -15.18
CA LEU A 54 -15.32 8.30 -16.12
C LEU A 54 -16.11 9.58 -15.79
N LYS A 55 -16.43 9.83 -14.52
CA LYS A 55 -17.12 11.06 -14.08
C LYS A 55 -16.31 12.32 -14.41
N TRP A 56 -14.98 12.27 -14.30
CA TRP A 56 -14.10 13.38 -14.65
C TRP A 56 -14.25 13.79 -16.12
N THR A 57 -14.38 12.82 -17.03
CA THR A 57 -14.49 13.09 -18.48
C THR A 57 -15.76 13.84 -18.89
N VAL A 58 -16.81 13.79 -18.06
CA VAL A 58 -18.12 14.41 -18.34
C VAL A 58 -18.43 15.58 -17.41
N THR A 59 -17.51 15.93 -16.50
CA THR A 59 -17.71 17.02 -15.53
C THR A 59 -16.71 18.15 -15.80
N PRO A 60 -17.14 19.30 -16.36
CA PRO A 60 -16.21 20.36 -16.79
C PRO A 60 -15.41 21.01 -15.65
N LYS A 61 -15.93 20.98 -14.41
CA LYS A 61 -15.32 21.63 -13.26
C LYS A 61 -14.63 20.58 -12.39
N HIS A 62 -13.32 20.69 -12.25
CA HIS A 62 -12.49 19.87 -11.35
C HIS A 62 -13.10 19.81 -9.95
N SER A 63 -13.44 20.94 -9.34
CA SER A 63 -14.04 21.02 -7.99
C SER A 63 -15.44 20.40 -7.84
N LYS A 64 -15.98 19.74 -8.88
CA LYS A 64 -17.27 19.02 -8.84
C LYS A 64 -17.13 17.51 -8.87
N VAL A 65 -15.90 17.01 -8.87
CA VAL A 65 -15.59 15.58 -8.78
C VAL A 65 -14.60 15.34 -7.65
N ASN A 66 -14.59 14.12 -7.11
CA ASN A 66 -13.61 13.70 -6.12
C ASN A 66 -12.29 13.33 -6.79
N HIS A 67 -11.17 13.58 -6.13
CA HIS A 67 -9.83 13.20 -6.53
C HIS A 67 -9.19 12.35 -5.44
N GLU A 68 -8.13 11.67 -5.85
CA GLU A 68 -7.41 10.71 -5.05
C GLU A 68 -6.68 11.42 -3.90
N PRO A 69 -6.65 10.84 -2.69
CA PRO A 69 -5.74 11.31 -1.68
C PRO A 69 -4.30 11.07 -2.13
N THR A 70 -3.39 11.94 -1.71
CA THR A 70 -1.95 11.75 -1.87
C THR A 70 -1.37 11.06 -0.63
N VAL A 71 -0.40 10.17 -0.85
CA VAL A 71 0.31 9.44 0.20
C VAL A 71 1.80 9.49 -0.09
N GLU A 72 2.58 9.98 0.86
CA GLU A 72 4.03 10.08 0.75
C GLU A 72 4.70 9.42 1.95
N VAL A 73 5.88 8.86 1.74
CA VAL A 73 6.72 8.33 2.83
C VAL A 73 8.05 9.05 2.83
N THR A 74 8.44 9.58 3.99
CA THR A 74 9.73 10.24 4.15
C THR A 74 10.88 9.24 3.99
N GLY A 75 11.82 9.57 3.10
CA GLY A 75 13.02 8.78 2.83
C GLY A 75 12.83 7.74 1.72
N PRO A 76 13.84 6.89 1.48
CA PRO A 76 13.79 5.92 0.40
C PRO A 76 12.70 4.87 0.61
N LEU A 77 12.05 4.47 -0.49
CA LEU A 77 11.00 3.45 -0.48
C LEU A 77 11.58 2.02 -0.50
N ASN A 78 12.81 1.83 -0.95
CA ASN A 78 13.56 0.59 -0.80
C ASN A 78 14.65 0.83 0.25
N ARG A 79 14.69 0.05 1.32
CA ARG A 79 15.61 0.26 2.45
C ARG A 79 16.35 -1.02 2.77
N THR A 80 17.64 -0.91 3.00
CA THR A 80 18.46 -2.01 3.54
C THR A 80 18.48 -1.92 5.07
N VAL A 81 18.14 -3.02 5.75
CA VAL A 81 17.97 -3.05 7.22
C VAL A 81 18.71 -4.24 7.85
N ALA A 82 19.08 -4.14 9.12
CA ALA A 82 19.62 -5.26 9.88
C ALA A 82 18.51 -6.06 10.57
N ARG A 83 18.70 -7.37 10.77
CA ARG A 83 17.88 -8.15 11.72
C ARG A 83 17.91 -7.49 13.10
N GLY A 84 16.77 -7.48 13.79
CA GLY A 84 16.60 -6.80 15.07
C GLY A 84 16.56 -5.27 15.02
N GLN A 85 16.79 -4.64 13.85
CA GLN A 85 16.76 -3.19 13.74
C GLN A 85 15.35 -2.65 13.98
N SER A 86 15.24 -1.60 14.79
CA SER A 86 14.01 -0.83 14.89
C SER A 86 13.88 0.13 13.71
N VAL A 87 12.77 0.05 12.99
CA VAL A 87 12.48 0.85 11.79
C VAL A 87 11.27 1.74 12.08
N VAL A 88 11.39 3.02 11.74
CA VAL A 88 10.29 3.98 11.78
C VAL A 88 9.94 4.40 10.36
N LEU A 89 8.68 4.23 10.00
CA LEU A 89 8.09 4.71 8.75
C LEU A 89 7.25 5.95 9.06
N ASN A 90 7.58 7.06 8.40
CA ASN A 90 6.84 8.31 8.52
C ASN A 90 6.09 8.56 7.22
N GLY A 91 4.78 8.40 7.26
CA GLY A 91 3.87 8.70 6.17
C GLY A 91 3.20 10.06 6.33
N LEU A 92 2.88 10.69 5.21
CA LEU A 92 2.04 11.88 5.10
C LEU A 92 0.90 11.60 4.14
N SER A 93 -0.32 11.93 4.58
CA SER A 93 -1.53 11.77 3.78
C SER A 93 -2.23 13.12 3.61
N HIS A 94 -2.64 13.46 2.39
CA HIS A 94 -3.34 14.70 2.11
C HIS A 94 -4.42 14.53 1.05
N ASP A 95 -5.60 15.09 1.31
CA ASP A 95 -6.71 15.11 0.38
C ASP A 95 -6.79 16.45 -0.36
N PRO A 96 -6.77 16.47 -1.71
CA PRO A 96 -6.83 17.70 -2.49
C PRO A 96 -8.20 18.38 -2.45
N ASP A 97 -9.27 17.64 -2.17
CA ASP A 97 -10.65 18.14 -2.10
C ASP A 97 -11.05 18.57 -0.68
N GLY A 98 -10.22 18.25 0.32
CA GLY A 98 -10.44 18.56 1.72
C GLY A 98 -11.26 17.48 2.45
N ASP A 99 -11.42 16.31 1.83
CA ASP A 99 -12.12 15.18 2.42
C ASP A 99 -11.35 14.57 3.61
N ARG A 100 -12.11 13.90 4.47
CA ARG A 100 -11.58 13.20 5.64
C ARG A 100 -10.91 11.90 5.19
N LEU A 101 -9.68 11.73 5.66
CA LEU A 101 -8.87 10.55 5.34
C LEU A 101 -8.96 9.48 6.43
N THR A 102 -9.02 8.23 5.98
CA THR A 102 -8.77 7.03 6.78
C THR A 102 -7.49 6.38 6.30
N SER A 103 -6.47 6.33 7.16
CA SER A 103 -5.15 5.79 6.82
C SER A 103 -4.76 4.65 7.73
N THR A 104 -4.08 3.65 7.15
CA THR A 104 -3.55 2.52 7.91
C THR A 104 -2.26 2.00 7.29
N TRP A 105 -1.32 1.63 8.14
CA TRP A 105 -0.15 0.86 7.73
C TRP A 105 -0.45 -0.64 7.85
N TRP A 106 0.10 -1.46 6.98
CA TRP A 106 -0.03 -2.90 7.09
C TRP A 106 1.12 -3.63 6.37
N GLU A 107 1.41 -4.86 6.82
CA GLU A 107 2.34 -5.78 6.18
C GLU A 107 1.64 -6.49 5.01
N TYR A 108 2.24 -6.42 3.82
CA TYR A 108 1.76 -7.15 2.65
C TYR A 108 2.49 -8.49 2.52
N SER A 109 2.18 -9.40 3.44
CA SER A 109 2.83 -10.71 3.57
C SER A 109 2.78 -11.57 2.29
N ASP A 110 1.76 -11.42 1.45
CA ASP A 110 1.70 -12.13 0.16
C ASP A 110 2.89 -11.76 -0.77
N ALA A 111 3.45 -10.56 -0.65
CA ALA A 111 4.59 -10.09 -1.44
C ALA A 111 5.95 -10.29 -0.73
N ASP A 112 5.94 -10.75 0.52
CA ASP A 112 7.16 -10.94 1.29
C ASP A 112 7.94 -12.16 0.83
N THR A 113 9.26 -12.10 1.05
CA THR A 113 10.11 -13.31 0.98
C THR A 113 10.55 -13.75 2.38
N TYR A 114 10.32 -12.92 3.40
CA TYR A 114 10.32 -13.34 4.79
C TYR A 114 9.02 -14.13 5.08
N PRO A 115 9.11 -15.37 5.62
CA PRO A 115 7.93 -16.22 5.80
C PRO A 115 7.14 -15.95 7.09
N GLY A 116 7.67 -15.12 8.00
CA GLY A 116 6.99 -14.75 9.23
C GLY A 116 6.09 -13.53 9.06
N THR A 117 5.72 -12.93 10.18
CA THR A 117 4.94 -11.67 10.21
C THR A 117 5.65 -10.61 11.03
N VAL A 118 5.36 -9.34 10.76
CA VAL A 118 5.85 -8.22 11.56
C VAL A 118 4.72 -7.51 12.29
N ALA A 119 4.95 -7.26 13.58
CA ALA A 119 4.04 -6.44 14.38
C ALA A 119 4.33 -4.95 14.14
N LEU A 120 3.28 -4.19 13.77
CA LEU A 120 3.35 -2.75 13.61
C LEU A 120 2.74 -2.05 14.83
N THR A 121 3.48 -1.13 15.44
CA THR A 121 2.89 -0.14 16.36
C THR A 121 2.62 1.14 15.57
N GLN A 122 1.38 1.61 15.59
CA GLN A 122 0.94 2.72 14.74
C GLN A 122 0.51 3.92 15.58
N THR A 123 0.80 5.12 15.06
CA THR A 123 0.35 6.37 15.66
C THR A 123 0.01 7.34 14.55
N SER A 124 -1.21 7.84 14.57
CA SER A 124 -1.73 8.77 13.57
C SER A 124 -2.06 10.10 14.24
N GLN A 125 -1.54 11.19 13.68
CA GLN A 125 -1.85 12.55 14.15
C GLN A 125 -2.08 13.46 12.94
N ALA A 126 -3.34 13.86 12.74
CA ALA A 126 -3.76 14.62 11.56
C ALA A 126 -3.28 13.92 10.28
N ARG A 127 -2.41 14.59 9.50
CA ARG A 127 -1.86 14.09 8.24
C ARG A 127 -0.70 13.10 8.41
N ARG A 128 -0.12 12.99 9.60
CA ARG A 128 1.05 12.14 9.87
C ARG A 128 0.61 10.71 10.24
N GLN A 129 1.13 9.73 9.51
CA GLN A 129 0.85 8.31 9.68
C GLN A 129 2.16 7.59 10.01
N ILE A 130 2.41 7.31 11.29
CA ILE A 130 3.67 6.72 11.75
C ILE A 130 3.46 5.24 12.03
N ALA A 131 4.35 4.39 11.52
CA ALA A 131 4.47 2.99 11.91
C ALA A 131 5.88 2.67 12.42
N LYS A 132 5.94 1.85 13.46
CA LYS A 132 7.19 1.32 14.00
C LYS A 132 7.15 -0.20 13.96
N LEU A 133 8.26 -0.81 13.60
CA LEU A 133 8.47 -2.25 13.67
C LEU A 133 9.91 -2.57 14.06
N ASN A 134 10.11 -3.78 14.56
CA ASN A 134 11.44 -4.37 14.66
C ASN A 134 11.58 -5.42 13.57
N VAL A 135 12.68 -5.37 12.81
CA VAL A 135 12.99 -6.42 11.84
C VAL A 135 13.19 -7.73 12.61
N PRO A 136 12.53 -8.83 12.22
CA PRO A 136 12.64 -10.10 12.93
C PRO A 136 14.08 -10.60 13.05
N GLN A 137 14.41 -11.22 14.18
CA GLN A 137 15.78 -11.70 14.47
C GLN A 137 16.17 -12.92 13.62
N ASP A 138 15.16 -13.70 13.23
CA ASP A 138 15.22 -14.89 12.39
C ASP A 138 15.22 -14.56 10.89
N ALA A 139 15.03 -13.30 10.50
CA ALA A 139 15.11 -12.90 9.11
C ALA A 139 16.55 -13.04 8.58
N VAL A 140 16.70 -13.67 7.42
CA VAL A 140 17.99 -13.97 6.81
C VAL A 140 18.34 -12.97 5.69
N PRO A 141 19.63 -12.81 5.37
CA PRO A 141 20.06 -11.89 4.32
C PRO A 141 19.33 -12.10 2.99
N GLY A 142 18.92 -11.00 2.37
CA GLY A 142 18.20 -10.98 1.09
C GLY A 142 16.68 -11.08 1.22
N GLN A 143 16.14 -11.49 2.38
CA GLN A 143 14.69 -11.49 2.59
C GLN A 143 14.12 -10.07 2.58
N THR A 144 12.88 -9.97 2.12
CA THR A 144 12.14 -8.71 1.96
C THR A 144 10.84 -8.72 2.75
N ILE A 145 10.56 -7.58 3.38
CA ILE A 145 9.33 -7.27 4.10
C ILE A 145 8.70 -6.03 3.45
N HIS A 146 7.44 -6.13 3.03
CA HIS A 146 6.70 -5.13 2.27
C HIS A 146 5.65 -4.48 3.15
N LEU A 147 5.79 -3.18 3.38
CA LEU A 147 4.85 -2.41 4.16
C LEU A 147 4.10 -1.41 3.27
N ILE A 148 2.80 -1.32 3.45
CA ILE A 148 1.93 -0.43 2.67
C ILE A 148 1.25 0.55 3.61
N LEU A 149 1.39 1.84 3.33
CA LEU A 149 0.47 2.85 3.81
C LEU A 149 -0.69 2.93 2.83
N GLN A 150 -1.90 2.62 3.28
CA GLN A 150 -3.13 2.79 2.52
C GLN A 150 -3.89 3.98 3.08
N THR A 151 -4.38 4.86 2.21
CA THR A 151 -5.23 5.99 2.58
C THR A 151 -6.46 6.03 1.68
N THR A 152 -7.63 6.12 2.29
CA THR A 152 -8.91 6.24 1.61
C THR A 152 -9.61 7.52 2.07
N ASP A 153 -10.09 8.32 1.13
CA ASP A 153 -10.91 9.51 1.42
C ASP A 153 -12.37 9.11 1.76
N ASN A 154 -13.22 10.10 2.02
CA ASN A 154 -14.66 9.89 2.18
C ASN A 154 -15.49 10.61 1.10
N GLY A 155 -14.88 10.89 -0.05
CA GLY A 155 -15.51 11.50 -1.20
C GLY A 155 -16.44 10.53 -1.95
N SER A 156 -16.95 10.95 -3.11
CA SER A 156 -17.91 10.16 -3.89
C SER A 156 -17.56 10.07 -5.39
N PRO A 157 -17.11 8.89 -5.88
CA PRO A 157 -16.82 7.68 -5.10
C PRO A 157 -15.61 7.85 -4.17
N ALA A 158 -15.49 7.02 -3.13
CA ALA A 158 -14.34 7.06 -2.24
C ALA A 158 -13.09 6.55 -2.96
N LEU A 159 -12.00 7.32 -2.96
CA LEU A 159 -10.77 6.97 -3.66
C LEU A 159 -9.68 6.54 -2.69
N THR A 160 -8.81 5.64 -3.15
CA THR A 160 -7.77 5.02 -2.32
C THR A 160 -6.43 5.09 -3.00
N SER A 161 -5.44 5.59 -2.26
CA SER A 161 -4.04 5.67 -2.67
C SER A 161 -3.16 4.92 -1.68
N TYR A 162 -2.00 4.49 -2.16
CA TYR A 162 -1.07 3.65 -1.42
C TYR A 162 0.35 4.24 -1.46
N GLN A 163 1.20 3.81 -0.54
CA GLN A 163 2.65 3.95 -0.69
C GLN A 163 3.33 2.72 -0.11
N ARG A 164 4.02 1.96 -0.98
CA ARG A 164 4.80 0.79 -0.57
C ARG A 164 6.24 1.14 -0.18
N VAL A 165 6.68 0.63 0.96
CA VAL A 165 8.07 0.53 1.40
C VAL A 165 8.50 -0.94 1.40
N VAL A 166 9.68 -1.23 0.84
CA VAL A 166 10.30 -2.56 0.85
C VAL A 166 11.55 -2.50 1.71
N LEU A 167 11.60 -3.34 2.74
CA LEU A 167 12.77 -3.52 3.60
C LEU A 167 13.50 -4.79 3.15
N THR A 168 14.78 -4.68 2.81
CA THR A 168 15.64 -5.83 2.46
C THR A 168 16.63 -6.07 3.59
N VAL A 169 16.65 -7.29 4.13
CA VAL A 169 17.55 -7.68 5.21
C VAL A 169 18.97 -7.80 4.67
N LYS A 170 19.91 -7.11 5.31
CA LYS A 170 21.32 -7.11 4.92
C LYS A 170 22.04 -8.38 5.37
N GLY A 171 23.11 -8.71 4.63
CA GLY A 171 24.15 -9.70 5.00
C GLY A 171 24.89 -9.35 6.27
#